data_AF-A0A3M2DYI1-F1
#
_entry.id   AF-A0A3M2DYI1-F1
#
_cell.length_a   1.000
_cell.length_b   1.000
_cell.length_c   1.000
_cell.angle_alpha   90.00
_cell.angle_beta   90.00
_cell.angle_gamma   90.00
#
_symmetry.space_group_name_H-M   'P 1'
#
loop_
_entity.id
_entity.type
_entity.pdbx_description
1 polymer ?
#
loop_
_entity_poly.entity_id
_entity_poly.type
_entity_poly.pdbx_seq_one_letter_code
_entity_poly.pdbx_strand_id
1 'polypeptide(L)' 'MKRADKAARIGAVLDELYPDPVGPLCERDGDAYRLLIKVVLSAQCTDARVNAVAPALFARAATPEAMARLPAPTIERLIR' A
#
# COMPACT_ATOMS: atom_id res chain seq x y z
N MET A 1 -30.65 -14.61 -13.89
CA MET A 1 -29.58 -14.57 -12.89
C MET A 1 -29.67 -13.26 -12.13
N LYS A 2 -29.80 -13.29 -10.80
CA LYS A 2 -29.80 -12.08 -9.98
C LYS A 2 -28.39 -11.49 -9.93
N ARG A 3 -28.27 -10.20 -9.61
CA ARG A 3 -26.94 -9.55 -9.44
C ARG A 3 -26.09 -10.27 -8.38
N ALA A 4 -26.72 -10.76 -7.32
CA ALA A 4 -26.08 -11.54 -6.26
C ALA A 4 -25.44 -12.84 -6.78
N ASP A 5 -26.19 -13.63 -7.56
CA ASP A 5 -25.70 -14.89 -8.14
C ASP A 5 -24.48 -14.65 -9.05
N LYS A 6 -24.51 -13.55 -9.82
CA LYS A 6 -23.38 -13.15 -10.69
C LYS A 6 -22.16 -12.75 -9.85
N ALA A 7 -22.35 -11.98 -8.78
CA ALA A 7 -21.27 -11.56 -7.90
C ALA A 7 -20.61 -12.77 -7.20
N ALA A 8 -21.40 -13.72 -6.70
CA ALA A 8 -20.89 -14.95 -6.10
C ALA A 8 -20.08 -15.79 -7.10
N ARG A 9 -20.55 -15.90 -8.35
CA ARG A 9 -19.79 -16.59 -9.41
C ARG A 9 -18.48 -15.89 -9.74
N ILE A 10 -18.46 -14.56 -9.81
CA ILE A 10 -17.22 -13.79 -10.03
C ILE A 10 -16.26 -14.00 -8.87
N GLY A 11 -16.75 -13.96 -7.63
CA GLY A 11 -15.95 -14.24 -6.43
C GLY A 11 -15.25 -15.59 -6.52
N ALA A 12 -15.99 -16.66 -6.79
CA ALA A 12 -15.41 -18.01 -6.92
C ALA A 12 -14.32 -18.10 -8.02
N VAL A 13 -14.50 -17.41 -9.15
CA VAL A 13 -13.48 -17.34 -10.21
C VAL A 13 -12.25 -16.56 -9.74
N LEU A 14 -12.43 -15.45 -9.02
CA LEU A 14 -11.32 -14.68 -8.48
C LEU A 14 -10.56 -15.47 -7.40
N ASP A 15 -11.26 -16.19 -6.54
CA ASP A 15 -10.65 -17.05 -5.51
C ASP A 15 -9.82 -18.18 -6.15
N GLU A 16 -10.26 -18.73 -7.27
CA GLU A 16 -9.51 -19.74 -8.05
C GLU A 16 -8.27 -19.13 -8.73
N LEU A 17 -8.42 -17.94 -9.35
CA LEU A 17 -7.32 -17.26 -10.05
C LEU A 17 -6.27 -16.67 -9.10
N TYR A 18 -6.68 -16.26 -7.90
CA TYR A 18 -5.87 -15.57 -6.92
C TYR A 18 -6.04 -16.18 -5.51
N PRO A 19 -5.56 -17.42 -5.26
CA PRO A 19 -5.81 -18.16 -4.03
C PRO A 19 -5.12 -17.58 -2.78
N ASP A 20 -4.06 -16.80 -2.96
CA ASP A 20 -3.38 -16.06 -1.88
C ASP A 20 -3.06 -14.64 -2.37
N PRO A 21 -4.06 -13.74 -2.39
CA PRO A 21 -3.88 -12.40 -2.92
C PRO A 21 -3.05 -11.55 -1.94
N VAL A 22 -1.76 -11.38 -2.23
CA VAL A 22 -0.92 -10.39 -1.54
C VAL A 22 -1.11 -9.04 -2.21
N GLY A 23 -1.65 -8.07 -1.47
CA GLY A 23 -1.84 -6.72 -1.97
C GLY A 23 -0.48 -6.07 -2.35
N PRO A 24 -0.38 -5.35 -3.48
CA PRO A 24 0.90 -4.86 -4.02
C PRO A 24 1.61 -3.83 -3.14
N LEU A 25 0.89 -3.18 -2.22
CA LEU A 25 1.42 -2.24 -1.24
C LEU A 25 1.48 -2.81 0.19
N CYS A 26 0.88 -3.98 0.43
CA CYS A 26 0.88 -4.64 1.73
C CYS A 26 2.10 -5.53 1.87
N GLU A 27 2.88 -5.28 2.92
CA GLU A 27 3.75 -6.31 3.49
C GLU A 27 2.88 -7.19 4.41
N ARG A 28 3.20 -8.47 4.57
CA ARG A 28 2.39 -9.46 5.34
C ARG A 28 2.32 -9.16 6.85
N ASP A 29 2.99 -8.10 7.26
CA ASP A 29 3.40 -7.74 8.60
C ASP A 29 2.28 -7.02 9.38
N GLY A 30 1.23 -6.55 8.69
CA GLY A 30 0.06 -5.92 9.33
C GLY A 30 0.29 -4.51 9.86
N ASP A 31 1.32 -3.81 9.38
CA ASP A 31 1.65 -2.44 9.81
C ASP A 31 0.70 -1.41 9.18
N ALA A 32 -0.35 -1.05 9.93
CA ALA A 32 -1.37 -0.10 9.50
C ALA A 32 -0.79 1.29 9.16
N TYR A 33 0.26 1.73 9.85
CA TYR A 33 0.88 3.02 9.60
C TYR A 33 1.62 3.02 8.26
N ARG A 34 2.46 2.02 8.01
CA ARG A 34 3.17 1.90 6.73
C ARG A 34 2.19 1.74 5.58
N LEU A 35 1.14 0.95 5.75
CA LEU A 35 0.10 0.79 4.73
C LEU A 35 -0.59 2.14 4.42
N LEU A 36 -0.99 2.89 5.44
CA LEU A 36 -1.60 4.22 5.26
C LEU A 36 -0.70 5.13 4.43
N ILE A 37 0.59 5.23 4.78
CA ILE A 37 1.52 6.11 4.07
C ILE A 37 1.75 5.62 2.63
N LYS A 38 1.91 4.30 2.40
CA LYS A 38 2.05 3.74 1.05
C LYS A 38 0.82 4.01 0.18
N VAL A 39 -0.40 3.93 0.74
CA VAL A 39 -1.65 4.27 0.05
C VAL A 39 -1.75 5.76 -0.28
N VAL A 40 -1.29 6.64 0.62
CA VAL A 40 -1.24 8.08 0.32
C VAL A 40 -0.26 8.35 -0.84
N LEU A 41 0.91 7.71 -0.84
CA LEU A 41 1.91 7.87 -1.90
C LEU A 41 1.50 7.22 -3.23
N SER A 42 0.61 6.23 -3.23
CA SER A 42 0.13 5.59 -4.45
C SER A 42 -0.87 6.44 -5.23
N ALA A 43 -1.38 7.53 -4.62
CA ALA A 43 -2.22 8.48 -5.32
C ALA A 43 -1.49 9.04 -6.55
N GLN A 44 -2.03 8.76 -7.75
CA GLN A 44 -1.44 9.14 -9.04
C GLN A 44 -0.01 8.60 -9.25
N CYS A 45 0.33 7.47 -8.62
CA CYS A 45 1.61 6.79 -8.75
C CYS A 45 1.41 5.28 -8.96
N THR A 46 2.47 4.55 -9.26
CA THR A 46 2.43 3.08 -9.38
C THR A 46 2.92 2.44 -8.08
N ASP A 47 2.37 1.28 -7.75
CA ASP A 47 2.81 0.51 -6.58
C ASP A 47 4.30 0.16 -6.64
N ALA A 48 4.81 -0.08 -7.86
CA ALA A 48 6.24 -0.30 -8.10
C ALA A 48 7.09 0.90 -7.67
N ARG A 49 6.66 2.12 -7.99
CA ARG A 49 7.37 3.35 -7.59
C ARG A 49 7.27 3.57 -6.08
N VAL A 50 6.10 3.37 -5.48
CA VAL A 50 5.90 3.48 -4.02
C VAL A 50 6.81 2.51 -3.28
N ASN A 51 6.83 1.23 -3.69
CA ASN A 51 7.68 0.22 -3.09
C ASN A 51 9.19 0.52 -3.25
N ALA A 52 9.58 1.25 -4.29
CA ALA A 52 10.97 1.69 -4.46
C ALA A 52 11.37 2.83 -3.51
N VAL A 53 10.47 3.79 -3.23
CA VAL A 53 10.79 4.99 -2.42
C VAL A 53 10.49 4.83 -0.93
N ALA A 54 9.47 4.05 -0.58
CA ALA A 54 9.01 3.88 0.80
C ALA A 54 10.07 3.34 1.78
N PRO A 55 10.98 2.42 1.40
CA PRO A 55 12.03 1.95 2.32
C PRO A 55 12.93 3.07 2.84
N ALA A 56 13.33 4.01 1.98
CA ALA A 56 14.17 5.15 2.37
C ALA A 56 13.43 6.10 3.31
N LEU A 57 12.12 6.29 3.09
CA LEU A 57 11.26 7.07 3.97
C LEU A 57 11.12 6.42 5.35
N PHE A 58 10.79 5.14 5.40
CA PHE A 58 10.59 4.42 6.67
C PHE A 58 11.88 4.14 7.43
N ALA A 59 13.03 4.08 6.76
CA ALA A 59 14.34 4.07 7.43
C ALA A 59 14.60 5.36 8.24
N ARG A 60 13.94 6.47 7.89
CA ARG A 60 14.03 7.75 8.63
C ARG A 60 12.86 7.98 9.56
N ALA A 61 11.68 7.48 9.21
CA ALA A 61 10.46 7.64 9.97
C ALA A 61 9.62 6.36 9.96
N ALA A 62 10.01 5.41 10.80
CA ALA A 62 9.29 4.14 10.95
C ALA A 62 7.99 4.26 11.75
N THR A 63 7.76 5.38 12.45
CA THR A 63 6.56 5.62 13.26
C THR A 63 5.91 6.97 12.92
N PRO A 64 4.60 7.16 13.21
CA PRO A 64 3.91 8.43 13.02
C PRO A 64 4.63 9.61 13.68
N GLU A 65 5.14 9.43 14.91
CA GLU A 65 5.82 10.47 15.67
C GLU A 65 7.15 10.84 15.03
N ALA A 66 7.88 9.85 14.47
CA ALA A 66 9.11 10.10 13.74
C ALA A 66 8.83 10.87 12.44
N MET A 67 7.76 10.52 11.71
CA MET A 67 7.34 11.22 10.50
C MET A 67 6.94 12.67 10.79
N ALA A 68 6.16 12.90 11.85
CA ALA A 68 5.71 14.24 12.23
C ALA A 68 6.87 15.18 12.60
N ARG A 69 8.04 14.65 12.98
CA ARG A 69 9.25 15.42 13.27
C ARG A 69 10.10 15.72 12.03
N LEU A 70 9.86 15.06 10.90
CA LEU A 70 10.64 15.31 9.68
C LEU A 70 10.21 16.62 9.01
N PRO A 71 11.16 17.49 8.63
CA PRO A 71 10.84 18.64 7.80
C PRO A 71 10.28 18.21 6.45
N ALA A 72 9.24 18.88 5.95
CA ALA A 72 8.66 18.58 4.64
C ALA A 72 9.70 18.48 3.49
N PRO A 73 10.72 19.37 3.39
CA PRO A 73 11.76 19.24 2.36
C PRO A 73 12.57 17.95 2.44
N THR A 74 12.68 17.36 3.64
CA THR A 74 13.34 16.06 3.82
C THR A 74 12.48 14.94 3.26
N ILE A 75 11.17 14.97 3.53
CA ILE A 75 10.21 13.99 3.01
C ILE A 75 10.18 14.06 1.48
N GLU A 76 10.02 15.25 0.91
CA GLU A 76 9.97 15.48 -0.54
C GLU A 76 11.18 14.88 -1.26
N ARG A 77 12.39 15.08 -0.72
CA ARG A 77 13.61 14.50 -1.29
C ARG A 77 13.64 12.97 -1.25
N LEU A 78 13.02 12.36 -0.24
CA LEU A 78 12.97 10.90 -0.08
C LEU A 78 11.94 10.25 -1.01
N ILE A 79 10.88 10.98 -1.40
CA ILE A 79 9.76 10.46 -2.22
C ILE A 79 9.74 10.99 -3.66
N ARG A 80 10.78 11.70 -4.10
CA ARG A 80 10.88 12.26 -5.45
C ARG A 80 11.09 11.19 -6.52
#